data_AF-A0A0A0I3I8-F1
#
_entry.id   AF-A0A0A0I3I8-F1
#
_cell.length_a   1.000
_cell.length_b   1.000
_cell.length_c   1.000
_cell.angle_alpha   90.00
_cell.angle_beta   90.00
_cell.angle_gamma   90.00
#
_symmetry.space_group_name_H-M   'P 1'
#
loop_
_entity.id
_entity.type
_entity.pdbx_description
1 polymer ?
#
loop_
_entity_poly.entity_id
_entity_poly.type
_entity_poly.pdbx_seq_one_letter_code
_entity_poly.pdbx_strand_id
1 'polypeptide(L)'
;VAATDGKVNLQVGANENQSMTIDMKDMRANALGITGKGDNFTKNNTVTDGTSDKVAEKALDVTSHANAEKAITAFDKAINAVSDQRSQLGAFQNRLEHTINNLGTSSENLQAAESRVRDVDMAKEMMNFSKNNILAQAAQAMLAQANQQPQGVLQLLR
;
A
#
# COMPACT_ATOMS: atom_id res chain seq x y z
N VAL A 1 -13.97 2.24 -4.95
CA VAL A 1 -13.53 2.95 -3.73
C VAL A 1 -14.63 3.93 -3.35
N ALA A 2 -15.60 3.47 -2.56
CA ALA A 2 -16.76 4.27 -2.16
C ALA A 2 -16.36 5.15 -0.98
N ALA A 3 -15.91 6.37 -1.28
CA ALA A 3 -15.71 7.42 -0.28
C ALA A 3 -17.09 7.97 0.11
N THR A 4 -17.75 7.30 1.05
CA THR A 4 -18.84 7.91 1.80
C THR A 4 -18.23 8.25 3.16
N ASP A 5 -18.06 9.54 3.42
CA ASP A 5 -17.58 10.12 4.68
C ASP A 5 -16.05 10.00 4.92
N GLY A 6 -15.25 10.83 4.23
CA GLY A 6 -13.85 11.22 4.60
C GLY A 6 -12.79 10.13 4.82
N LYS A 7 -13.18 8.85 4.78
CA LYS A 7 -12.40 7.70 5.21
C LYS A 7 -11.84 6.99 3.99
N VAL A 8 -10.53 6.97 3.89
CA VAL A 8 -9.79 6.22 2.88
C VAL A 8 -9.18 5.01 3.59
N ASN A 9 -9.59 3.80 3.19
CA ASN A 9 -8.96 2.57 3.70
C ASN A 9 -7.85 2.15 2.73
N LEU A 10 -6.59 2.25 3.17
CA LEU A 10 -5.43 1.83 2.41
C LEU A 10 -5.03 0.42 2.86
N GLN A 11 -4.83 -0.50 1.93
CA GLN A 11 -4.21 -1.77 2.23
C GLN A 11 -2.70 -1.57 2.31
N VAL A 12 -2.13 -1.74 3.49
CA VAL A 12 -0.73 -1.43 3.82
C VAL A 12 0.11 -2.68 4.06
N GLY A 13 -0.29 -3.82 3.52
CA GLY A 13 0.50 -5.05 3.62
C GLY A 13 -0.04 -6.21 2.80
N ALA A 14 0.75 -7.30 2.77
CA ALA A 14 0.52 -8.45 1.90
C ALA A 14 -0.59 -9.40 2.40
N ASN A 15 -1.06 -9.25 3.65
CA ASN A 15 -2.10 -10.09 4.26
C ASN A 15 -3.47 -9.40 4.30
N GLU A 16 -4.57 -10.17 4.20
CA GLU A 16 -5.96 -9.69 4.04
C GLU A 16 -6.52 -8.79 5.16
N ASN A 17 -5.80 -8.54 6.26
CA ASN A 17 -6.26 -7.68 7.36
C ASN A 17 -5.31 -6.52 7.68
N GLN A 18 -4.34 -6.24 6.80
CA GLN A 18 -3.42 -5.12 6.97
C GLN A 18 -3.96 -3.89 6.25
N SER A 19 -4.95 -3.22 6.85
CA SER A 19 -5.47 -1.95 6.35
C SER A 19 -5.28 -0.79 7.32
N MET A 20 -4.88 0.36 6.79
CA MET A 20 -4.85 1.64 7.49
C MET A 20 -6.01 2.50 7.01
N THR A 21 -6.90 2.85 7.93
CA THR A 21 -7.94 3.84 7.66
C THR A 21 -7.41 5.24 7.97
N ILE A 22 -7.40 6.11 6.97
CA ILE A 22 -7.15 7.54 7.12
C ILE A 22 -8.51 8.23 7.15
N ASP A 23 -8.82 8.91 8.24
CA ASP A 23 -10.05 9.68 8.40
C ASP A 23 -9.72 11.18 8.29
N MET A 24 -10.36 11.86 7.35
CA MET A 24 -10.34 13.31 7.23
C MET A 24 -11.68 13.88 7.69
N LYS A 25 -11.67 14.50 8.87
CA LYS A 25 -12.81 15.29 9.35
C LYS A 25 -13.09 16.44 8.38
N ASP A 26 -14.34 16.89 8.36
CA ASP A 26 -14.74 18.06 7.57
C ASP A 26 -14.01 19.32 8.07
N MET A 27 -13.21 19.92 7.19
CA MET A 27 -12.41 21.12 7.46
C MET A 27 -13.00 22.38 6.82
N ARG A 28 -14.27 22.34 6.37
CA ARG A 28 -14.96 23.50 5.82
C ARG A 28 -15.25 24.54 6.90
N ALA A 29 -15.45 25.78 6.45
CA ALA A 29 -15.66 26.94 7.32
C ALA A 29 -16.84 26.75 8.31
N ASN A 30 -17.93 26.12 7.86
CA ASN A 30 -19.07 25.75 8.71
C ASN A 30 -18.72 24.69 9.76
N ALA A 31 -17.95 23.65 9.39
CA ALA A 31 -17.53 22.61 10.33
C ALA A 31 -16.51 23.12 11.37
N LEU A 32 -15.70 24.11 11.00
CA LEU A 32 -14.76 24.80 11.88
C LEU A 32 -15.40 25.90 12.73
N GLY A 33 -16.70 26.17 12.56
CA GLY A 33 -17.44 27.17 13.35
C GLY A 33 -17.02 28.62 13.08
N ILE A 34 -16.33 28.88 11.97
CA ILE A 34 -15.94 30.23 11.53
C ILE A 34 -17.01 30.89 10.65
N THR A 35 -18.06 30.14 10.31
CA THR A 35 -19.30 30.64 9.70
C THR A 35 -20.50 30.18 10.51
N GLY A 36 -21.56 30.97 10.52
CA GLY A 36 -22.70 30.67 11.38
C GLY A 36 -23.81 31.71 11.33
N LYS A 37 -24.82 31.51 12.18
CA LYS A 37 -25.96 32.42 12.33
C LYS A 37 -25.93 33.02 13.74
N GLY A 38 -25.88 34.34 13.85
CA GLY A 38 -25.91 35.07 15.13
C GLY A 38 -25.35 36.49 15.01
N ASP A 39 -25.38 37.23 16.12
CA ASP A 39 -24.95 38.64 16.17
C ASP A 39 -23.44 38.85 15.97
N ASN A 40 -22.64 37.78 16.07
CA ASN A 40 -21.19 37.81 15.85
C ASN A 40 -20.81 37.57 14.37
N PHE A 41 -21.80 37.49 13.46
CA PHE A 41 -21.60 37.20 12.04
C PHE A 41 -22.19 38.30 11.15
N THR A 42 -21.67 38.43 9.93
CA THR A 42 -22.11 39.45 8.96
C THR A 42 -23.61 39.34 8.65
N LYS A 43 -24.28 40.48 8.45
CA LYS A 43 -25.73 40.49 8.18
C LYS A 43 -26.08 39.80 6.86
N ASN A 44 -25.22 39.98 5.84
CA ASN A 44 -25.33 39.34 4.53
C ASN A 44 -24.47 38.08 4.47
N ASN A 45 -24.90 37.15 3.62
CA ASN A 45 -24.05 36.04 3.21
C ASN A 45 -22.94 36.62 2.32
N THR A 46 -21.69 36.38 2.69
CA THR A 46 -20.50 36.88 1.98
C THR A 46 -19.50 35.77 1.69
N VAL A 47 -19.71 34.58 2.25
CA VAL A 47 -18.81 33.45 2.14
C VAL A 47 -19.52 32.22 1.56
N THR A 48 -18.73 31.43 0.86
CA THR A 48 -19.16 30.23 0.13
C THR A 48 -19.20 29.01 1.05
N ASP A 49 -20.10 28.07 0.80
CA ASP A 49 -20.24 26.77 1.52
C ASP A 49 -19.09 25.76 1.26
N GLY A 50 -18.05 26.18 0.52
CA GLY A 50 -16.91 25.35 0.13
C GLY A 50 -17.23 24.16 -0.78
N THR A 51 -18.46 24.07 -1.31
CA THR A 51 -18.93 22.89 -2.08
C THR A 51 -19.59 23.27 -3.41
N SER A 52 -20.30 24.39 -3.46
CA SER A 52 -21.17 24.74 -4.58
C SER A 52 -20.84 26.08 -5.25
N ASP A 53 -19.72 26.72 -4.89
CA ASP A 53 -19.33 28.09 -5.29
C ASP A 53 -20.42 29.16 -5.10
N LYS A 54 -21.45 28.85 -4.30
CA LYS A 54 -22.55 29.76 -3.95
C LYS A 54 -22.28 30.42 -2.61
N VAL A 55 -22.50 31.73 -2.57
CA VAL A 55 -22.46 32.54 -1.35
C VAL A 55 -23.67 32.19 -0.47
N ALA A 56 -23.48 31.28 0.47
CA ALA A 56 -24.54 30.68 1.28
C ALA A 56 -24.34 30.92 2.79
N GLU A 57 -23.17 31.37 3.20
CA GLU A 57 -22.76 31.46 4.59
C GLU A 57 -22.37 32.89 4.99
N LYS A 58 -22.40 33.17 6.30
CA LYS A 58 -22.04 34.46 6.89
C LYS A 58 -20.64 34.39 7.50
N ALA A 59 -19.84 35.41 7.27
CA ALA A 59 -18.50 35.52 7.84
C ALA A 59 -18.57 36.04 9.30
N LEU A 60 -17.50 35.85 10.07
CA LEU A 60 -17.33 36.51 11.35
C LEU A 60 -17.32 38.03 11.17
N ASP A 61 -18.05 38.73 12.04
CA ASP A 61 -18.07 40.19 12.08
C ASP A 61 -16.91 40.71 12.95
N VAL A 62 -16.13 41.65 12.42
CA VAL A 62 -14.97 42.26 13.09
C VAL A 62 -15.18 43.77 13.28
N THR A 63 -16.39 44.28 13.04
CA THR A 63 -16.67 45.73 13.08
C THR A 63 -16.72 46.33 14.48
N SER A 64 -16.92 45.52 15.52
CA SER A 64 -16.88 45.94 16.92
C SER A 64 -15.81 45.19 17.71
N HIS A 65 -15.26 45.82 18.76
CA HIS A 65 -14.25 45.18 19.64
C HIS A 65 -14.75 43.85 20.20
N ALA A 66 -16.00 43.81 20.69
CA ALA A 66 -16.59 42.61 21.26
C ALA A 66 -16.78 41.49 20.23
N ASN A 67 -17.11 41.83 18.98
CA ASN A 67 -17.24 40.83 17.90
C ASN A 67 -15.86 40.35 17.41
N ALA A 68 -14.88 41.25 17.36
CA ALA A 68 -13.50 40.92 16.99
C ALA A 68 -12.85 39.95 18.00
N GLU A 69 -13.04 40.14 19.30
CA GLU A 69 -12.51 39.23 20.34
C GLU A 69 -13.10 37.82 20.22
N LYS A 70 -14.40 37.73 19.93
CA LYS A 70 -15.06 36.44 19.66
C LYS A 70 -14.60 35.81 18.35
N ALA A 71 -14.33 36.62 17.32
CA ALA A 71 -13.80 36.13 16.05
C ALA A 71 -12.39 35.54 16.21
N ILE A 72 -11.52 36.18 16.98
CA ILE A 72 -10.19 35.65 17.32
C ILE A 72 -10.34 34.29 18.02
N THR A 73 -11.21 34.21 19.03
CA THR A 73 -11.47 32.95 19.74
C THR A 73 -11.99 31.84 18.82
N ALA A 74 -12.82 32.18 17.83
CA ALA A 74 -13.32 31.24 16.85
C ALA A 74 -12.20 30.77 15.90
N PHE A 75 -11.34 31.67 15.45
CA PHE A 75 -10.17 31.32 14.64
C PHE A 75 -9.16 30.46 15.39
N ASP A 76 -8.89 30.74 16.66
CA ASP A 76 -7.99 29.91 17.47
C ASP A 76 -8.49 28.46 17.58
N LYS A 77 -9.80 28.28 17.80
CA LYS A 77 -10.43 26.95 17.82
C LYS A 77 -10.32 26.26 16.46
N ALA A 78 -10.56 26.98 15.36
CA ALA A 78 -10.43 26.44 14.02
C ALA A 78 -8.98 26.03 13.70
N ILE A 79 -8.00 26.87 14.07
CA ILE A 79 -6.57 26.59 13.90
C ILE A 79 -6.16 25.37 14.71
N ASN A 80 -6.62 25.24 15.96
CA ASN A 80 -6.36 24.06 16.78
C ASN A 80 -6.93 22.80 16.14
N ALA A 81 -8.19 22.83 15.65
CA ALA A 81 -8.79 21.68 14.97
C ALA A 81 -8.03 21.27 13.70
N VAL A 82 -7.57 22.24 12.89
CA VAL A 82 -6.72 21.98 11.72
C VAL A 82 -5.38 21.40 12.13
N SER A 83 -4.78 21.92 13.19
CA SER A 83 -3.47 21.47 13.67
C SER A 83 -3.54 20.05 14.22
N ASP A 84 -4.61 19.70 14.95
CA ASP A 84 -4.88 18.34 15.41
C ASP A 84 -5.02 17.37 14.22
N GLN A 85 -5.78 17.76 13.20
CA GLN A 85 -5.93 16.94 12.00
C GLN A 85 -4.59 16.75 11.26
N ARG A 86 -3.78 17.81 11.12
CA ARG A 86 -2.43 17.72 10.53
C ARG A 86 -1.49 16.84 11.35
N SER A 87 -1.56 16.94 12.67
CA SER A 87 -0.78 16.10 13.59
C SER A 87 -1.11 14.62 13.41
N GLN A 88 -2.40 14.28 13.30
CA GLN A 88 -2.84 12.91 13.00
C GLN A 88 -2.35 12.44 11.64
N LEU A 89 -2.43 13.28 10.60
CA LEU A 89 -1.89 12.95 9.27
C LEU A 89 -0.37 12.73 9.31
N GLY A 90 0.39 13.51 10.08
CA GLY A 90 1.82 13.29 10.30
C GLY A 90 2.11 11.94 11.00
N ALA A 91 1.31 11.58 12.00
CA ALA A 91 1.42 10.27 12.64
C ALA A 91 1.12 9.12 11.66
N PHE A 92 0.12 9.29 10.78
CA PHE A 92 -0.16 8.33 9.71
C PHE A 92 0.99 8.23 8.72
N GLN A 93 1.61 9.35 8.32
CA GLN A 93 2.81 9.35 7.46
C GLN A 93 3.96 8.55 8.07
N ASN A 94 4.29 8.79 9.35
CA ASN A 94 5.34 8.05 10.04
C ASN A 94 5.05 6.54 10.07
N ARG A 95 3.80 6.17 10.36
CA ARG A 95 3.36 4.77 10.35
C ARG A 95 3.45 4.16 8.94
N LEU A 96 3.07 4.90 7.90
CA LEU A 96 3.20 4.44 6.52
C LEU A 96 4.67 4.22 6.15
N GLU A 97 5.57 5.14 6.53
CA GLU A 97 7.01 5.01 6.27
C GLU A 97 7.60 3.77 6.96
N HIS A 98 7.27 3.54 8.23
CA HIS A 98 7.65 2.32 8.93
C HIS A 98 7.06 1.06 8.27
N THR A 99 5.81 1.13 7.80
CA THR A 99 5.15 0.01 7.14
C THR A 99 5.79 -0.30 5.79
N ILE A 100 6.17 0.72 5.02
CA ILE A 100 6.90 0.59 3.75
C ILE A 100 8.25 -0.08 3.99
N ASN A 101 9.01 0.39 4.98
CA ASN A 101 10.30 -0.20 5.33
C ASN A 101 10.15 -1.67 5.74
N ASN A 102 9.16 -1.99 6.58
CA ASN A 102 8.86 -3.36 6.98
C ASN A 102 8.44 -4.22 5.78
N LEU A 103 7.57 -3.71 4.91
CA LEU A 103 7.12 -4.43 3.71
C LEU A 103 8.27 -4.67 2.73
N GLY A 104 9.20 -3.72 2.59
CA GLY A 104 10.42 -3.90 1.81
C GLY A 104 11.25 -5.07 2.31
N THR A 105 11.54 -5.13 3.62
CA THR A 105 12.27 -6.27 4.21
C THR A 105 11.50 -7.59 4.08
N SER A 106 10.18 -7.57 4.25
CA SER A 106 9.36 -8.77 4.09
C SER A 106 9.34 -9.24 2.63
N SER A 107 9.29 -8.32 1.66
CA SER A 107 9.35 -8.63 0.23
C SER A 107 10.70 -9.23 -0.15
N GLU A 108 11.80 -8.70 0.38
CA GLU A 108 13.14 -9.26 0.19
C GLU A 108 13.24 -10.67 0.78
N ASN A 109 12.74 -10.87 2.00
CA ASN A 109 12.70 -12.18 2.66
C ASN A 109 11.85 -13.19 1.87
N LEU A 110 10.69 -12.78 1.36
CA LEU A 110 9.82 -13.61 0.55
C LEU A 110 10.46 -13.95 -0.80
N GLN A 111 11.11 -12.98 -1.45
CA GLN A 111 11.83 -13.22 -2.70
C GLN A 111 13.02 -14.16 -2.49
N ALA A 112 13.76 -14.02 -1.38
CA ALA A 112 14.84 -14.94 -1.01
C ALA A 112 14.32 -16.35 -0.65
N ALA A 113 13.15 -16.44 -0.02
CA ALA A 113 12.48 -17.72 0.22
C ALA A 113 12.00 -18.35 -1.10
N GLU A 114 11.42 -17.57 -2.01
CA GLU A 114 10.99 -18.02 -3.33
C GLU A 114 12.19 -18.48 -4.17
N SER A 115 13.28 -17.71 -4.19
CA SER A 115 14.53 -18.12 -4.84
C SER A 115 15.06 -19.43 -4.24
N ARG A 116 15.07 -19.60 -2.91
CA ARG A 116 15.45 -20.89 -2.31
C ARG A 116 14.56 -22.05 -2.74
N VAL A 117 13.25 -21.84 -2.82
CA VAL A 117 12.32 -22.90 -3.25
C VAL A 117 12.54 -23.21 -4.73
N ARG A 118 12.60 -22.20 -5.61
CA ARG A 118 12.72 -22.38 -7.05
C ARG A 118 14.13 -22.85 -7.49
N ASP A 119 15.18 -22.34 -6.87
CA ASP A 119 16.57 -22.61 -7.26
C ASP A 119 17.10 -23.95 -6.72
N VAL A 120 16.60 -24.45 -5.58
CA VAL A 120 16.90 -25.82 -5.12
C VAL A 120 16.26 -26.86 -6.05
N ASP A 121 15.04 -26.60 -6.52
CA ASP A 121 14.33 -27.54 -7.39
C ASP A 121 14.89 -27.55 -8.83
N MET A 122 15.33 -26.41 -9.37
CA MET A 122 16.02 -26.39 -10.67
C MET A 122 17.36 -27.14 -10.65
N ALA A 123 18.16 -27.00 -9.59
CA ALA A 123 19.43 -27.71 -9.47
C ALA A 123 19.23 -29.24 -9.42
N LYS A 124 18.23 -29.70 -8.66
CA LYS A 124 17.88 -31.12 -8.55
C LYS A 124 17.32 -31.67 -9.86
N GLU A 125 16.50 -30.90 -10.55
CA GLU A 125 15.94 -31.30 -11.84
C GLU A 125 17.02 -31.36 -12.94
N MET A 126 18.00 -30.45 -12.92
CA MET A 126 19.16 -30.52 -13.82
C MET A 126 20.06 -31.73 -13.54
N MET A 127 20.25 -32.12 -12.27
CA MET A 127 20.96 -33.37 -11.92
C MET A 127 20.20 -34.61 -12.38
N ASN A 128 18.88 -34.64 -12.18
CA ASN A 128 18.03 -35.74 -12.66
C ASN A 128 18.03 -35.82 -14.19
N PHE A 129 17.92 -34.67 -14.87
CA PHE A 129 18.00 -34.57 -16.32
C PHE A 129 19.36 -35.06 -16.84
N SER A 130 20.47 -34.62 -16.22
CA SER A 130 21.81 -35.07 -16.58
C SER A 130 22.01 -36.57 -16.34
N LYS A 131 21.57 -37.09 -15.18
CA LYS A 131 21.58 -38.53 -14.86
C LYS A 131 20.79 -39.34 -15.89
N ASN A 132 19.61 -38.87 -16.28
CA ASN A 132 18.77 -39.54 -17.27
C ASN A 132 19.40 -39.49 -18.66
N ASN A 133 20.07 -38.40 -19.04
CA ASN A 133 20.83 -38.32 -20.29
C ASN A 133 22.03 -39.28 -20.30
N ILE A 134 22.79 -39.37 -19.20
CA ILE A 134 23.89 -40.32 -19.07
C ILE A 134 23.37 -41.75 -19.12
N LEU A 135 22.27 -42.06 -18.45
CA LEU A 135 21.63 -43.38 -18.52
C LEU A 135 21.18 -43.72 -19.94
N ALA A 136 20.59 -42.77 -20.67
CA ALA A 136 20.18 -42.98 -22.06
C ALA A 136 21.38 -43.25 -22.97
N GLN A 137 22.46 -42.46 -22.84
CA GLN A 137 23.70 -42.66 -23.59
C GLN A 137 24.40 -43.99 -23.22
N ALA A 138 24.43 -44.33 -21.93
CA ALA A 138 24.99 -45.58 -21.44
C ALA A 138 24.16 -46.79 -21.88
N ALA A 139 22.82 -46.70 -21.88
CA ALA A 139 21.93 -47.74 -22.39
C ALA A 139 22.13 -47.95 -23.90
N GLN A 140 22.34 -46.88 -24.67
CA GLN A 140 22.64 -46.97 -26.10
C GLN A 140 24.02 -47.61 -26.36
N ALA A 141 25.05 -47.24 -25.60
CA ALA A 141 26.38 -47.84 -25.68
C ALA A 141 26.39 -49.30 -25.21
N MET A 142 25.64 -49.63 -24.14
CA MET A 142 25.46 -51.00 -23.64
C MET A 142 24.70 -51.87 -24.63
N LEU A 143 23.65 -51.34 -25.29
CA LEU A 143 22.96 -52.04 -26.37
C LEU A 143 23.90 -52.30 -27.57
N ALA A 144 24.73 -51.34 -27.94
CA ALA A 144 25.72 -51.52 -29.00
C ALA A 144 26.76 -52.59 -28.63
N GLN A 145 27.28 -52.56 -27.39
CA GLN A 145 28.23 -53.54 -26.87
C GLN A 145 27.61 -54.95 -26.77
N ALA A 146 26.38 -55.06 -26.26
CA ALA A 146 25.64 -56.31 -26.14
C ALA A 146 25.27 -56.92 -27.49
N ASN A 147 25.09 -56.10 -28.54
CA ASN A 147 24.89 -56.58 -29.91
C ASN A 147 26.20 -57.03 -30.57
N GLN A 148 27.36 -56.49 -30.19
CA GLN A 148 28.66 -56.91 -30.71
C GLN A 148 29.23 -58.15 -30.00
N GLN A 149 28.92 -58.33 -28.72
CA GLN A 149 29.37 -59.49 -27.93
C GLN A 149 29.02 -60.87 -28.56
N PRO A 150 27.80 -61.13 -29.07
CA PRO A 150 27.49 -62.40 -29.74
C PRO A 150 28.20 -62.59 -31.08
N GLN A 151 28.59 -61.50 -31.78
CA GLN A 151 29.35 -61.60 -33.03
C GLN A 151 30.80 -62.05 -32.79
N GLY A 152 31.41 -61.64 -31.67
CA GLY A 152 32.73 -62.11 -31.26
C GLY A 152 32.74 -63.60 -30.86
N VAL A 153 31.65 -64.09 -30.26
CA VAL A 153 31.52 -65.52 -29.91
C VAL A 153 31.31 -66.38 -31.16
N LEU A 154 30.62 -65.89 -32.19
CA LEU A 154 30.50 -66.59 -33.47
C LEU A 154 31.83 -66.72 -34.24
N GLN A 155 32.79 -65.80 -34.03
CA GLN A 155 34.14 -65.94 -34.60
C GLN A 155 34.97 -67.03 -33.90
N LEU A 156 34.67 -67.33 -32.64
CA LEU A 156 35.33 -68.41 -31.85
C LEU A 156 34.73 -69.81 -32.12
N LEU A 157 33.59 -69.88 -32.80
CA LEU A 157 32.88 -71.11 -33.19
C LEU A 157 33.10 -71.51 -34.65
N ARG A 158 34.08 -70.90 -35.33
CA ARG A 158 34.47 -71.21 -36.72
C ARG A 158 35.87 -71.79 -36.81
#